data_AF-A0A843B9D9-F1
#
_entry.id   AF-A0A843B9D9-F1
#
_cell.length_a   1.000
_cell.length_b   1.000
_cell.length_c   1.000
_cell.angle_alpha   90.00
_cell.angle_beta   90.00
_cell.angle_gamma   90.00
#
_symmetry.space_group_name_H-M   'P 1'
#
loop_
_entity.id
_entity.type
_entity.pdbx_description
1 polymer ?
#
loop_
_entity_poly.entity_id
_entity_poly.type
_entity_poly.pdbx_seq_one_letter_code
_entity_poly.pdbx_strand_id
1 'polypeptide(L)'
;MWDARYTGGLYVGESPLPFTETIPEELGKNPEIRSRRGLCVGCGNGRNYIPLTKAGLDLGGLHMWEVGLKQMAAHEPSPEPELVRANLP
;
A
#
# COMPACT_ATOMS: atom_id res chain seq x y z
N MET A 1 7.61 8.18 18.17
CA MET A 1 6.55 7.21 17.82
C MET A 1 6.21 7.37 16.34
N TRP A 2 5.85 6.31 15.63
CA TRP A 2 5.58 6.35 14.18
C TRP A 2 4.46 7.31 13.78
N ASP A 3 3.42 7.43 14.61
CA ASP A 3 2.31 8.38 14.42
C ASP A 3 2.78 9.84 14.30
N ALA A 4 3.71 10.26 15.16
CA ALA A 4 4.32 11.59 15.09
C ALA A 4 5.13 11.80 13.80
N ARG A 5 5.74 10.74 13.26
CA ARG A 5 6.47 10.82 11.98
C ARG A 5 5.52 10.96 10.81
N TYR A 6 4.43 10.17 10.77
CA TYR A 6 3.40 10.31 9.74
C TYR A 6 2.72 11.67 9.81
N THR A 7 2.39 12.15 11.01
CA THR A 7 1.86 13.51 11.23
C THR A 7 2.84 14.58 10.73
N GLY A 8 4.15 14.35 10.92
CA GLY A 8 5.21 15.20 10.38
C GLY A 8 5.45 15.08 8.86
N GLY A 9 4.62 14.33 8.13
CA GLY A 9 4.71 14.20 6.67
C GLY A 9 5.68 13.14 6.17
N LEU A 10 6.05 12.15 7.00
CA LEU A 10 6.91 11.05 6.57
C LEU A 10 6.35 10.37 5.31
N TYR A 11 7.20 10.20 4.29
CA TYR A 11 6.88 9.65 2.97
C TYR A 11 5.95 10.49 2.08
N VAL A 12 5.48 11.66 2.50
CA VAL A 12 4.69 12.55 1.64
C VAL A 12 5.59 13.08 0.53
N GLY A 13 5.16 12.88 -0.73
CA GLY A 13 5.92 13.30 -1.92
C GLY A 13 7.14 12.44 -2.24
N GLU A 14 7.44 11.39 -1.46
CA GLU A 14 8.51 10.45 -1.80
C GLU A 14 8.08 9.49 -2.91
N SER A 15 8.96 9.27 -3.88
CA SER A 15 8.72 8.31 -4.97
C SER A 15 8.60 6.87 -4.46
N PRO A 16 7.79 6.02 -5.12
CA PRO A 16 7.75 4.58 -4.84
C PRO A 16 9.14 3.93 -4.89
N LEU A 17 9.31 2.83 -4.16
CA LEU A 17 10.54 2.05 -4.20
C LEU A 17 10.58 1.17 -5.47
N PRO A 18 11.77 0.84 -6.02
CA PRO A 18 11.89 0.12 -7.29
C PRO A 18 11.13 -1.22 -7.37
N PHE A 19 10.90 -1.88 -6.24
CA PHE A 19 10.14 -3.14 -6.22
C PHE A 19 8.69 -2.97 -6.68
N THR A 20 8.13 -1.75 -6.71
CA THR A 20 6.78 -1.54 -7.24
C THR A 20 6.69 -1.80 -8.74
N GLU A 21 7.82 -1.84 -9.43
CA GLU A 21 7.94 -2.22 -10.84
C GLU A 21 8.32 -3.70 -10.97
N THR A 22 9.30 -4.15 -10.18
CA THR A 22 9.80 -5.53 -10.24
C THR A 22 8.74 -6.56 -9.83
N ILE A 23 7.91 -6.30 -8.82
CA ILE A 23 6.90 -7.27 -8.36
C ILE A 23 5.87 -7.57 -9.47
N PRO A 24 5.21 -6.57 -10.10
CA PRO A 24 4.32 -6.82 -11.21
C PRO A 24 4.98 -7.53 -12.40
N GLU A 25 6.24 -7.19 -12.72
CA GLU A 25 7.01 -7.84 -13.79
C GLU A 25 7.23 -9.33 -13.51
N GLU A 26 7.71 -9.68 -12.32
CA GLU A 26 7.95 -11.08 -11.94
C GLU A 26 6.64 -11.89 -11.86
N LEU A 27 5.56 -11.26 -11.37
CA LEU A 27 4.23 -11.87 -11.40
C LEU A 27 3.70 -12.03 -12.83
N GLY A 28 4.04 -11.13 -13.75
CA GLY A 28 3.70 -11.25 -15.17
C GLY A 28 4.24 -12.53 -15.81
N LYS A 29 5.37 -13.04 -15.31
CA LYS A 29 5.95 -14.33 -15.75
C LYS A 29 5.20 -15.55 -15.20
N ASN A 30 4.32 -15.34 -14.22
CA ASN A 30 3.57 -16.39 -13.52
C ASN A 30 2.07 -16.02 -13.42
N PRO A 31 1.28 -16.13 -14.51
CA PRO A 31 -0.11 -15.69 -14.54
C PRO A 31 -1.01 -16.32 -13.47
N GLU A 32 -0.76 -17.58 -13.15
CA GLU A 32 -1.37 -18.32 -12.05
C GLU A 32 -1.24 -17.57 -10.72
N ILE A 33 -0.04 -17.14 -10.37
CA ILE A 33 0.25 -16.46 -9.10
C ILE A 33 -0.28 -15.03 -9.15
N ARG A 34 -0.13 -14.36 -10.29
CA ARG A 34 -0.57 -12.97 -10.51
C ARG A 34 -2.07 -12.79 -10.28
N SER A 35 -2.88 -13.80 -10.59
CA SER A 35 -4.34 -13.76 -10.40
C SER A 35 -4.80 -13.97 -8.96
N ARG A 36 -3.89 -14.31 -8.03
CA ARG A 36 -4.24 -14.52 -6.62
C ARG A 36 -4.25 -13.21 -5.85
N ARG A 37 -5.11 -13.14 -4.84
CA ARG A 37 -5.14 -12.04 -3.89
C ARG A 37 -3.92 -12.05 -2.97
N GLY A 38 -3.30 -10.89 -2.78
CA GLY A 38 -2.17 -10.68 -1.89
C GLY A 38 -2.48 -9.74 -0.71
N LEU A 39 -1.52 -9.59 0.20
CA LEU A 39 -1.60 -8.69 1.34
C LEU A 39 -0.35 -7.80 1.40
N CYS A 40 -0.55 -6.48 1.45
CA CYS A 40 0.52 -5.52 1.70
C CYS A 40 0.55 -5.13 3.18
N VAL A 41 1.51 -5.70 3.91
CA VAL A 41 1.75 -5.38 5.32
C VAL A 41 2.56 -4.10 5.44
N GLY A 42 2.09 -3.17 6.27
CA GLY A 42 2.72 -1.87 6.42
C GLY A 42 2.45 -0.93 5.25
N CYS A 43 1.25 -1.00 4.65
CA CYS A 43 0.91 -0.23 3.43
C CYS A 43 1.01 1.30 3.60
N GLY A 44 1.01 1.80 4.84
CA GLY A 44 1.43 3.16 5.18
C GLY A 44 0.55 4.23 4.57
N ASN A 45 1.17 5.29 4.03
CA ASN A 45 0.49 6.35 3.29
C ASN A 45 0.21 6.02 1.82
N GLY A 46 0.48 4.78 1.41
CA GLY A 46 0.20 4.33 0.05
C GLY A 46 1.38 4.42 -0.91
N ARG A 47 2.54 4.97 -0.48
CA ARG A 47 3.73 5.17 -1.32
C ARG A 47 4.03 4.01 -2.27
N ASN A 48 4.02 2.78 -1.76
CA ASN A 48 4.27 1.59 -2.57
C ASN A 48 3.00 0.79 -2.89
N TYR A 49 1.99 0.90 -2.04
CA TYR A 49 0.75 0.16 -2.17
C TYR A 49 -0.06 0.59 -3.41
N ILE A 50 -0.23 1.91 -3.60
CA ILE A 50 -1.01 2.47 -4.70
C ILE A 50 -0.43 2.10 -6.08
N PRO A 51 0.90 2.23 -6.33
CA PRO A 51 1.48 1.78 -7.60
C PRO A 51 1.24 0.29 -7.88
N LEU A 52 1.31 -0.57 -6.86
CA LEU A 52 1.10 -2.01 -7.01
C LEU A 52 -0.36 -2.34 -7.39
N THR A 53 -1.34 -1.66 -6.77
CA THR A 53 -2.75 -1.84 -7.15
C THR A 53 -3.05 -1.26 -8.54
N LYS A 54 -2.45 -0.11 -8.90
CA LYS A 54 -2.51 0.46 -10.25
C LYS A 54 -1.89 -0.45 -11.32
N ALA A 55 -0.90 -1.25 -10.96
CA ALA A 55 -0.34 -2.28 -11.83
C ALA A 55 -1.26 -3.51 -12.00
N GLY A 56 -2.48 -3.47 -11.45
CA GLY A 56 -3.50 -4.50 -11.60
C GLY A 56 -3.36 -5.68 -10.63
N LEU A 57 -2.61 -5.53 -9.54
CA LEU A 57 -2.54 -6.54 -8.48
C LEU A 57 -3.75 -6.41 -7.55
N ASP A 58 -4.40 -7.54 -7.26
CA ASP A 58 -5.44 -7.63 -6.23
C ASP A 58 -4.77 -7.73 -4.85
N LEU A 59 -4.75 -6.61 -4.10
CA LEU A 59 -4.12 -6.52 -2.79
C LEU A 59 -5.10 -6.02 -1.74
N GLY A 60 -5.08 -6.65 -0.56
CA GLY A 60 -5.50 -6.01 0.69
C GLY A 60 -4.36 -5.20 1.30
N GLY A 61 -4.70 -4.17 2.08
CA GLY A 61 -3.71 -3.35 2.79
C GLY A 61 -3.86 -3.50 4.31
N LEU A 62 -2.76 -3.68 5.02
CA LEU A 62 -2.74 -3.71 6.49
C LEU A 62 -1.78 -2.64 7.01
N HIS A 63 -2.28 -1.73 7.84
CA HIS A 63 -1.43 -0.74 8.50
C HIS A 63 -1.92 -0.41 9.91
N MET A 64 -1.01 -0.04 10.81
CA MET A 64 -1.34 0.19 12.22
C MET A 64 -1.72 1.64 12.54
N TRP A 65 -1.22 2.62 11.77
CA TRP A 65 -1.42 4.05 12.08
C TRP A 65 -2.49 4.69 11.20
N GLU A 66 -3.49 5.29 11.83
CA GLU A 66 -4.61 5.94 11.15
C GLU A 66 -4.18 7.09 10.24
N VAL A 67 -3.18 7.88 10.66
CA VAL A 67 -2.68 9.03 9.89
C VAL A 67 -2.13 8.59 8.54
N GLY A 68 -1.41 7.46 8.48
CA GLY A 68 -0.95 6.89 7.20
C GLY A 68 -2.12 6.53 6.29
N LEU A 69 -3.13 5.83 6.82
CA LEU A 69 -4.32 5.45 6.04
C LEU A 69 -5.11 6.67 5.54
N LYS A 70 -5.23 7.73 6.35
CA LYS A 70 -5.85 8.99 5.92
C LYS A 70 -5.08 9.68 4.80
N GLN A 71 -3.75 9.70 4.88
CA GLN A 71 -2.91 10.23 3.80
C GLN A 71 -3.08 9.42 2.50
N MET A 72 -3.19 8.09 2.61
CA MET A 72 -3.46 7.21 1.47
C MET A 72 -4.81 7.54 0.82
N ALA A 73 -5.88 7.61 1.62
CA ALA A 73 -7.23 7.92 1.13
C ALA A 73 -7.32 9.31 0.46
N ALA A 74 -6.48 10.26 0.89
CA ALA A 74 -6.39 11.57 0.25
C ALA A 74 -5.69 11.55 -1.13
N HIS A 75 -4.81 10.57 -1.38
CA HIS A 75 -4.10 10.43 -2.67
C HIS A 75 -4.91 9.67 -3.73
N GLU A 76 -5.80 8.76 -3.32
CA GLU A 76 -6.63 7.93 -4.21
C GLU A 76 -8.02 7.74 -3.57
N PRO A 77 -9.03 8.51 -4.00
CA PRO A 77 -10.38 8.46 -3.42
C PRO A 77 -11.28 7.32 -3.97
N SER A 78 -10.74 6.35 -4.72
CA SER A 78 -11.49 5.29 -5.42
C SER A 78 -11.49 3.95 -4.66
N PRO A 79 -12.47 3.04 -4.89
CA PRO A 79 -13.15 2.32 -3.84
C PRO A 79 -12.23 1.29 -3.17
N GLU A 80 -12.03 1.56 -1.89
CA GLU A 80 -11.59 0.69 -0.81
C GLU A 80 -10.99 -0.64 -1.24
N PRO A 81 -9.65 -0.71 -1.32
CA PRO A 81 -9.06 -1.94 -0.86
C PRO A 81 -9.51 -2.20 0.57
N GLU A 82 -9.65 -3.46 0.95
CA GLU A 82 -9.89 -3.84 2.34
C GLU A 82 -8.67 -3.38 3.16
N LEU A 83 -8.73 -2.14 3.63
CA LEU A 83 -7.72 -1.48 4.43
C LEU A 83 -8.05 -1.78 5.87
N VAL A 84 -7.34 -2.77 6.41
CA VAL A 84 -7.51 -3.15 7.80
C VAL A 84 -6.54 -2.30 8.63
N ARG A 85 -7.09 -1.56 9.60
CA ARG A 85 -6.28 -1.01 10.68
C ARG A 85 -5.94 -2.14 11.64
N ALA A 86 -4.66 -2.47 11.77
CA ALA A 86 -4.20 -3.41 12.78
C ALA A 86 -4.36 -2.77 14.18
N ASN A 87 -5.22 -3.35 15.02
CA ASN A 87 -5.29 -3.03 16.44
C ASN A 87 -4.42 -4.02 17.18
N LEU A 88 -3.32 -3.55 17.76
CA LEU A 88 -2.59 -4.32 18.77
C LEU A 88 -3.27 -4.08 20.13
N PRO A 89 -3.41 -5.11 20.98
CA PRO A 89 -3.92 -4.96 22.34
C PRO A 89 -3.07 -4.02 23.20
#